data_AF-A0A8T9QBB0-F1
#
_entry.id   AF-A0A8T9QBB0-F1
#
_cell.length_a   1.000
_cell.length_b   1.000
_cell.length_c   1.000
_cell.angle_alpha   90.00
_cell.angle_beta   90.00
_cell.angle_gamma   90.00
#
_symmetry.space_group_name_H-M   'P 1'
#
loop_
_entity.id
_entity.type
_entity.pdbx_description
1 polymer ?
#
loop_
_entity_poly.entity_id
_entity_poly.type
_entity_poly.pdbx_seq_one_letter_code
_entity_poly.pdbx_strand_id
1 'polypeptide(L)'
;MGGLNSGGTVDGNKVLIGTEIATGNPQTDVSEFTNPWLGSVFKAQAQNNIVSLNVHEYVHTQQQTNEDDMNLLGKALKEGACDFITELVIRQPLQTNYILYGNAHEKELREAFKQEMLTANYSQWLYNGSTLGAKADLGYFMGYAICKAYYAQARNKRQAIKEIIELKYADPAATESFLRQSGYYPEGWDKATRPPVGR
;
A
#
# COMPACT_ATOMS: atom_id res chain seq x y z
N MET A 1 -18.52 7.28 1.79
CA MET A 1 -17.33 8.09 2.14
C MET A 1 -17.69 9.09 3.22
N GLY A 2 -16.77 9.37 4.13
CA GLY A 2 -16.97 10.34 5.22
C GLY A 2 -17.05 9.73 6.62
N GLY A 3 -17.06 10.59 7.64
CA GLY A 3 -17.28 10.23 9.04
C GLY A 3 -16.06 9.63 9.72
N LEU A 4 -14.85 10.04 9.32
CA LEU A 4 -13.57 9.57 9.88
C LEU A 4 -13.27 8.07 9.62
N ASN A 5 -13.91 7.49 8.60
CA ASN A 5 -13.76 6.07 8.26
C ASN A 5 -12.80 5.79 7.10
N SER A 6 -12.57 6.77 6.22
CA SER A 6 -11.56 6.68 5.15
C SER A 6 -11.14 8.07 4.67
N GLY A 7 -9.84 8.23 4.38
CA GLY A 7 -9.29 9.46 3.79
C GLY A 7 -9.55 9.57 2.28
N GLY A 8 -9.67 8.44 1.57
CA GLY A 8 -9.84 8.39 0.12
C GLY A 8 -10.42 7.05 -0.35
N THR A 9 -11.06 7.05 -1.52
CA THR A 9 -11.45 5.83 -2.24
C THR A 9 -11.80 6.18 -3.70
N VAL A 10 -12.13 5.17 -4.49
CA VAL A 10 -12.58 5.32 -5.88
C VAL A 10 -13.99 4.75 -6.11
N ASP A 11 -14.74 5.38 -7.02
CA ASP A 11 -16.00 4.85 -7.56
C ASP A 11 -15.98 4.95 -9.10
N GLY A 12 -15.61 3.83 -9.73
CA GLY A 12 -15.34 3.76 -11.17
C GLY A 12 -14.21 4.70 -11.56
N ASN A 13 -14.53 5.72 -12.35
CA ASN A 13 -13.58 6.74 -12.81
C ASN A 13 -13.50 7.99 -11.91
N LYS A 14 -14.07 7.93 -10.70
CA LYS A 14 -14.12 9.07 -9.77
C LYS A 14 -13.21 8.82 -8.59
N VAL A 15 -12.54 9.89 -8.16
CA VAL A 15 -11.84 9.96 -6.89
C VAL A 15 -12.77 10.59 -5.86
N LEU A 16 -12.91 9.95 -4.70
CA LEU A 16 -13.66 10.46 -3.56
C LEU A 16 -12.68 10.71 -2.41
N ILE A 17 -12.67 11.91 -1.85
CA ILE A 17 -11.77 12.29 -0.76
C ILE A 17 -12.59 12.61 0.49
N GLY A 18 -12.28 11.95 1.60
CA GLY A 18 -12.77 12.30 2.93
C GLY A 18 -11.95 13.47 3.47
N THR A 19 -12.40 14.70 3.18
CA THR A 19 -11.64 15.92 3.51
C THR A 19 -11.30 16.03 4.98
N GLU A 20 -12.16 15.51 5.87
CA GLU A 20 -11.94 15.53 7.32
C GLU A 20 -10.68 14.78 7.78
N ILE A 21 -10.29 13.71 7.07
CA ILE A 21 -9.02 12.99 7.33
C ILE A 21 -7.91 13.57 6.46
N ALA A 22 -8.20 13.94 5.21
CA ALA A 22 -7.19 14.40 4.25
C ALA A 22 -6.52 15.72 4.68
N THR A 23 -7.25 16.58 5.39
CA THR A 23 -6.77 17.89 5.87
C THR A 23 -6.45 17.91 7.37
N GLY A 24 -6.53 16.76 8.05
CA GLY A 24 -6.11 16.62 9.45
C GLY A 24 -4.64 16.99 9.62
N ASN A 25 -4.30 17.60 10.75
CA ASN A 25 -2.93 18.05 11.05
C ASN A 25 -2.69 18.10 12.56
N PRO A 26 -1.46 18.44 13.03
CA PRO A 26 -1.15 18.44 14.46
C PRO A 26 -1.94 19.47 15.29
N GLN A 27 -2.62 20.41 14.64
CA GLN A 27 -3.49 21.41 15.28
C GLN A 27 -4.96 20.96 15.32
N THR A 28 -5.32 19.83 14.71
CA THR A 28 -6.67 19.27 14.78
C THR A 28 -6.98 18.83 16.20
N ASP A 29 -8.07 19.38 16.77
CA ASP A 29 -8.56 18.97 18.08
C ASP A 29 -9.16 17.56 18.00
N VAL A 30 -8.62 16.66 18.81
CA VAL A 30 -9.01 15.25 18.89
C VAL A 30 -9.39 14.87 20.31
N SER A 31 -9.66 15.84 21.20
CA SER A 31 -9.96 15.58 22.61
C SER A 31 -11.19 14.68 22.82
N GLU A 32 -12.13 14.71 21.88
CA GLU A 32 -13.37 13.92 21.93
C GLU A 32 -13.22 12.53 21.29
N PHE A 33 -12.07 12.22 20.67
CA PHE A 33 -11.88 10.93 20.00
C PHE A 33 -11.57 9.83 21.03
N THR A 34 -12.41 8.80 21.04
CA THR A 34 -12.19 7.61 21.88
C THR A 34 -11.16 6.65 21.27
N ASN A 35 -10.93 6.73 19.96
CA ASN A 35 -9.93 5.92 19.25
C ASN A 35 -8.61 6.71 19.05
N PRO A 36 -7.48 6.25 19.61
CA PRO A 36 -6.21 6.97 19.54
C PRO A 36 -5.55 6.95 18.16
N TRP A 37 -6.02 6.09 17.24
CA TRP A 37 -5.44 5.95 15.90
C TRP A 37 -5.57 7.25 15.09
N LEU A 38 -6.77 7.81 14.97
CA LEU A 38 -7.01 9.06 14.22
C LEU A 38 -6.20 10.24 14.79
N GLY A 39 -6.12 10.35 16.11
CA GLY A 39 -5.29 11.35 16.77
C GLY A 39 -3.81 11.22 16.44
N SER A 40 -3.31 9.98 16.30
CA SER A 40 -1.93 9.71 15.90
C SER A 40 -1.70 10.01 14.41
N VAL A 41 -2.69 9.72 13.56
CA VAL A 41 -2.66 10.06 12.12
C VAL A 41 -2.56 11.57 11.94
N PHE A 42 -3.41 12.37 12.58
CA PHE A 42 -3.41 13.82 12.43
C PHE A 42 -2.13 14.47 12.96
N LYS A 43 -1.59 13.97 14.08
CA LYS A 43 -0.30 14.43 14.62
C LYS A 43 0.89 14.17 13.69
N ALA A 44 0.82 13.13 12.86
CA ALA A 44 1.90 12.76 11.95
C ALA A 44 1.70 13.33 10.52
N GLN A 45 0.51 13.81 10.19
CA GLN A 45 0.19 14.34 8.86
C GLN A 45 0.85 15.70 8.60
N ALA A 46 1.55 15.79 7.47
CA ALA A 46 2.03 17.06 6.94
C ALA A 46 0.94 17.74 6.08
N GLN A 47 1.02 19.07 5.90
CA GLN A 47 0.03 19.87 5.15
C GLN A 47 -0.14 19.42 3.67
N ASN A 48 0.86 18.76 3.08
CA ASN A 48 0.79 18.27 1.69
C ASN A 48 0.12 16.90 1.55
N ASN A 49 -0.39 16.30 2.64
CA ASN A 49 -0.98 14.98 2.64
C ASN A 49 -2.16 14.84 1.67
N ILE A 50 -2.92 15.92 1.46
CA ILE A 50 -4.02 15.94 0.50
C ILE A 50 -3.55 15.75 -0.95
N VAL A 51 -2.38 16.27 -1.32
CA VAL A 51 -1.84 16.12 -2.69
C VAL A 51 -1.42 14.69 -2.93
N SER A 52 -0.65 14.10 -2.02
CA SER A 52 -0.24 12.69 -2.14
C SER A 52 -1.44 11.76 -2.13
N LEU A 53 -2.43 12.01 -1.28
CA LEU A 53 -3.64 11.20 -1.22
C LEU A 53 -4.46 11.29 -2.52
N ASN A 54 -4.64 12.49 -3.10
CA ASN A 54 -5.35 12.62 -4.37
C ASN A 54 -4.66 11.87 -5.51
N VAL A 55 -3.33 11.91 -5.58
CA VAL A 55 -2.59 11.16 -6.60
C VAL A 55 -2.71 9.65 -6.34
N HIS A 56 -2.62 9.19 -5.09
CA HIS A 56 -2.81 7.79 -4.72
C HIS A 56 -4.17 7.27 -5.20
N GLU A 57 -5.26 7.96 -4.85
CA GLU A 57 -6.60 7.57 -5.29
C GLU A 57 -6.78 7.69 -6.81
N TYR A 58 -6.15 8.68 -7.45
CA TYR A 58 -6.17 8.78 -8.90
C TYR A 58 -5.53 7.55 -9.56
N VAL A 59 -4.43 7.03 -9.02
CA VAL A 59 -3.79 5.82 -9.55
C VAL A 59 -4.72 4.61 -9.45
N HIS A 60 -5.50 4.47 -8.37
CA HIS A 60 -6.51 3.41 -8.27
C HIS A 60 -7.53 3.45 -9.42
N THR A 61 -7.90 4.63 -9.93
CA THR A 61 -8.81 4.73 -11.10
C THR A 61 -8.21 4.15 -12.39
N GLN A 62 -6.90 3.97 -12.43
CA GLN A 62 -6.15 3.43 -13.57
C GLN A 62 -5.81 1.93 -13.39
N GLN A 63 -5.99 1.39 -12.19
CA GLN A 63 -5.76 -0.01 -11.88
C GLN A 63 -6.97 -0.87 -12.23
N GLN A 64 -6.76 -2.18 -12.39
CA GLN A 64 -7.86 -3.12 -12.58
C GLN A 64 -8.71 -3.23 -11.31
N THR A 65 -10.03 -3.25 -11.49
CA THR A 65 -11.02 -3.21 -10.40
C THR A 65 -11.42 -4.60 -9.88
N ASN A 66 -10.94 -5.68 -10.50
CA ASN A 66 -11.24 -7.02 -10.00
C ASN A 66 -10.36 -7.29 -8.77
N GLU A 67 -11.00 -7.34 -7.60
CA GLU A 67 -10.37 -7.59 -6.31
C GLU A 67 -10.65 -8.97 -5.73
N ASP A 68 -11.46 -9.78 -6.42
CA ASP A 68 -11.86 -11.10 -5.94
C ASP A 68 -10.64 -12.02 -5.82
N ASP A 69 -10.58 -12.75 -4.70
CA ASP A 69 -9.57 -13.78 -4.42
C ASP A 69 -8.10 -13.33 -4.49
N MET A 70 -7.82 -12.03 -4.31
CA MET A 70 -6.44 -11.55 -4.14
C MET A 70 -5.77 -12.26 -2.96
N ASN A 71 -4.46 -12.51 -3.06
CA ASN A 71 -3.64 -12.85 -1.91
C ASN A 71 -2.97 -11.59 -1.35
N LEU A 72 -2.25 -11.73 -0.24
CA LEU A 72 -1.55 -10.63 0.40
C LEU A 72 -0.57 -9.91 -0.55
N LEU A 73 0.15 -10.66 -1.39
CA LEU A 73 1.05 -10.09 -2.40
C LEU A 73 0.30 -9.18 -3.37
N GLY A 74 -0.82 -9.65 -3.92
CA GLY A 74 -1.64 -8.88 -4.86
C GLY A 74 -2.18 -7.59 -4.24
N LYS A 75 -2.73 -7.65 -3.02
CA LYS A 75 -3.20 -6.46 -2.30
C LYS A 75 -2.07 -5.49 -1.98
N ALA A 76 -0.96 -5.98 -1.43
CA ALA A 76 0.20 -5.16 -1.13
C ALA A 76 0.72 -4.44 -2.38
N LEU A 77 0.89 -5.16 -3.50
CA LEU A 77 1.34 -4.58 -4.76
C LEU A 77 0.37 -3.52 -5.30
N LYS A 78 -0.95 -3.72 -5.16
CA LYS A 78 -1.96 -2.77 -5.61
C LYS A 78 -1.84 -1.43 -4.85
N GLU A 79 -1.82 -1.49 -3.53
CA GLU A 79 -1.70 -0.31 -2.67
C GLU A 79 -0.32 0.36 -2.79
N GLY A 80 0.74 -0.45 -2.75
CA GLY A 80 2.12 0.02 -2.87
C GLY A 80 2.45 0.61 -4.24
N ALA A 81 1.79 0.17 -5.31
CA ALA A 81 1.90 0.81 -6.62
C ALA A 81 1.35 2.24 -6.59
N CYS A 82 0.21 2.49 -5.92
CA CYS A 82 -0.34 3.84 -5.78
C CYS A 82 0.62 4.76 -5.04
N ASP A 83 1.24 4.29 -3.96
CA ASP A 83 2.26 5.05 -3.23
C ASP A 83 3.51 5.32 -4.07
N PHE A 84 4.01 4.31 -4.77
CA PHE A 84 5.23 4.48 -5.56
C PHE A 84 5.02 5.41 -6.76
N ILE A 85 3.89 5.28 -7.47
CA ILE A 85 3.55 6.20 -8.56
C ILE A 85 3.32 7.61 -8.02
N THR A 86 2.71 7.74 -6.84
CA THR A 86 2.56 9.03 -6.16
C THR A 86 3.91 9.68 -5.90
N GLU A 87 4.88 8.95 -5.32
CA GLU A 87 6.26 9.43 -5.10
C GLU A 87 6.90 9.94 -6.40
N LEU A 88 6.74 9.21 -7.50
CA LEU A 88 7.27 9.62 -8.81
C LEU A 88 6.63 10.91 -9.34
N VAL A 89 5.31 11.06 -9.15
CA VAL A 89 4.54 12.22 -9.64
C VAL A 89 4.88 13.47 -8.82
N ILE A 90 4.89 13.37 -7.49
CA ILE A 90 5.16 14.51 -6.62
C ILE A 90 6.66 14.84 -6.50
N ARG A 91 7.53 13.92 -6.94
CA ARG A 91 9.00 14.05 -6.94
C ARG A 91 9.60 14.31 -5.55
N GLN A 92 8.95 13.77 -4.53
CA GLN A 92 9.37 13.89 -3.13
C GLN A 92 9.11 12.56 -2.43
N PRO A 93 9.99 12.14 -1.50
CA PRO A 93 9.77 10.93 -0.73
C PRO A 93 8.48 11.02 0.09
N LEU A 94 7.67 9.96 0.07
CA LEU A 94 6.51 9.88 0.94
C LEU A 94 6.95 9.76 2.41
N GLN A 95 6.19 10.39 3.30
CA GLN A 95 6.46 10.48 4.74
C GLN A 95 5.36 9.80 5.58
N THR A 96 4.66 8.81 5.01
CA THR A 96 3.66 8.04 5.75
C THR A 96 4.34 7.19 6.83
N ASN A 97 3.63 6.94 7.94
CA ASN A 97 4.20 6.19 9.08
C ASN A 97 4.74 4.81 8.66
N TYR A 98 4.00 4.08 7.82
CA TYR A 98 4.42 2.76 7.35
C TYR A 98 5.63 2.80 6.41
N ILE A 99 5.82 3.87 5.61
CA ILE A 99 7.03 4.03 4.79
C ILE A 99 8.24 4.36 5.67
N LEU A 100 8.09 5.26 6.64
CA LEU A 100 9.17 5.62 7.56
C LEU A 100 9.60 4.41 8.41
N TYR A 101 8.64 3.71 9.00
CA TYR A 101 8.91 2.48 9.75
C TYR A 101 9.47 1.39 8.85
N GLY A 102 8.87 1.19 7.67
CA GLY A 102 9.29 0.20 6.71
C GLY A 102 10.74 0.35 6.28
N ASN A 103 11.17 1.56 5.92
CA ASN A 103 12.57 1.85 5.56
C ASN A 103 13.55 1.54 6.69
N ALA A 104 13.16 1.75 7.95
CA ALA A 104 14.02 1.44 9.11
C ALA A 104 14.09 -0.06 9.43
N HIS A 105 13.07 -0.84 9.05
CA HIS A 105 12.88 -2.24 9.41
C HIS A 105 12.78 -3.19 8.22
N GLU A 106 13.20 -2.76 7.03
CA GLU A 106 12.92 -3.44 5.75
C GLU A 106 13.36 -4.91 5.77
N LYS A 107 14.54 -5.20 6.34
CA LYS A 107 15.06 -6.57 6.43
C LYS A 107 14.13 -7.51 7.22
N GLU A 108 13.60 -7.05 8.34
CA GLU A 108 12.72 -7.85 9.21
C GLU A 108 11.37 -8.06 8.52
N LEU A 109 10.80 -6.99 7.95
CA LEU A 109 9.53 -7.04 7.23
C LEU A 109 9.61 -7.92 6.00
N ARG A 110 10.72 -7.84 5.26
CA ARG A 110 10.96 -8.66 4.08
C ARG A 110 10.92 -10.16 4.41
N GLU A 111 11.54 -10.58 5.51
CA GLU A 111 11.52 -11.98 5.94
C GLU A 111 10.13 -12.42 6.41
N ALA A 112 9.44 -11.59 7.20
CA ALA A 112 8.08 -11.88 7.64
C ALA A 112 7.08 -11.96 6.47
N PHE A 113 7.10 -10.96 5.57
CA PHE A 113 6.21 -10.90 4.41
C PHE A 113 6.39 -12.09 3.49
N LYS A 114 7.64 -12.53 3.28
CA LYS A 114 7.95 -13.71 2.45
C LYS A 114 7.21 -14.97 2.90
N GLN A 115 6.93 -15.13 4.19
CA GLN A 115 6.21 -16.29 4.75
C GLN A 115 4.70 -16.23 4.53
N GLU A 116 4.12 -15.03 4.42
CA GLU A 116 2.67 -14.83 4.42
C GLU A 116 2.11 -14.33 3.07
N MET A 117 2.95 -13.76 2.19
CA MET A 117 2.52 -13.03 0.99
C MET A 117 1.66 -13.84 0.02
N LEU A 118 1.76 -15.16 0.03
CA LEU A 118 0.96 -16.03 -0.84
C LEU A 118 -0.37 -16.48 -0.21
N THR A 119 -0.66 -16.07 1.03
CA THR A 119 -1.90 -16.39 1.75
C THR A 119 -2.97 -15.30 1.56
N ALA A 120 -4.20 -15.60 1.97
CA ALA A 120 -5.29 -14.60 2.04
C ALA A 120 -5.38 -13.92 3.43
N ASN A 121 -4.36 -14.03 4.28
CA ASN A 121 -4.35 -13.40 5.60
C ASN A 121 -3.79 -11.98 5.53
N TYR A 122 -4.65 -10.98 5.75
CA TYR A 122 -4.25 -9.58 5.73
C TYR A 122 -4.03 -8.97 7.12
N SER A 123 -4.42 -9.67 8.19
CA SER A 123 -4.59 -9.07 9.53
C SER A 123 -3.33 -8.41 10.12
N GLN A 124 -2.14 -8.93 9.78
CA GLN A 124 -0.86 -8.37 10.22
C GLN A 124 -0.31 -7.27 9.30
N TRP A 125 -0.92 -7.07 8.13
CA TRP A 125 -0.33 -6.30 7.04
C TRP A 125 -1.18 -5.13 6.54
N LEU A 126 -2.52 -5.25 6.57
CA LEU A 126 -3.43 -4.28 5.98
C LEU A 126 -4.62 -4.01 6.91
N TYR A 127 -5.06 -2.76 6.94
CA TYR A 127 -6.26 -2.27 7.63
C TYR A 127 -6.26 -2.54 9.14
N ASN A 128 -5.07 -2.54 9.75
CA ASN A 128 -4.87 -2.89 11.16
C ASN A 128 -4.47 -1.69 12.04
N GLY A 129 -4.81 -0.48 11.58
CA GLY A 129 -4.60 0.81 12.27
C GLY A 129 -5.06 0.83 13.71
N SER A 130 -6.25 0.27 13.99
CA SER A 130 -6.82 0.21 15.33
C SER A 130 -6.04 -0.66 16.32
N THR A 131 -5.22 -1.59 15.82
CA THR A 131 -4.51 -2.59 16.63
C THR A 131 -3.02 -2.27 16.73
N LEU A 132 -2.40 -1.84 15.62
CA LEU A 132 -0.95 -1.67 15.54
C LEU A 132 -0.49 -0.21 15.49
N GLY A 133 -1.41 0.75 15.40
CA GLY A 133 -1.10 2.18 15.45
C GLY A 133 -0.08 2.59 14.41
N ALA A 134 1.08 3.09 14.85
CA ALA A 134 2.17 3.53 13.96
C ALA A 134 2.81 2.40 13.12
N LYS A 135 2.58 1.13 13.50
CA LYS A 135 3.07 -0.07 12.78
C LYS A 135 2.01 -0.69 11.87
N ALA A 136 0.89 0.01 11.66
CA ALA A 136 -0.17 -0.48 10.79
C ALA A 136 0.19 -0.37 9.31
N ASP A 137 -0.54 -1.11 8.47
CA ASP A 137 -0.52 -1.00 7.01
C ASP A 137 0.85 -1.26 6.36
N LEU A 138 1.71 -2.06 7.01
CA LEU A 138 3.04 -2.40 6.50
C LEU A 138 3.01 -3.18 5.17
N GLY A 139 1.86 -3.75 4.79
CA GLY A 139 1.64 -4.29 3.45
C GLY A 139 1.78 -3.24 2.34
N TYR A 140 1.39 -1.99 2.59
CA TYR A 140 1.59 -0.86 1.67
C TYR A 140 3.07 -0.65 1.41
N PHE A 141 3.87 -0.62 2.48
CA PHE A 141 5.33 -0.50 2.38
C PHE A 141 5.95 -1.65 1.58
N MET A 142 5.54 -2.90 1.83
CA MET A 142 6.09 -4.05 1.11
C MET A 142 5.81 -3.95 -0.41
N GLY A 143 4.58 -3.61 -0.79
CA GLY A 143 4.25 -3.37 -2.19
C GLY A 143 5.03 -2.21 -2.81
N TYR A 144 5.15 -1.10 -2.08
CA TYR A 144 5.91 0.08 -2.50
C TYR A 144 7.37 -0.28 -2.79
N ALA A 145 8.01 -1.03 -1.89
CA ALA A 145 9.40 -1.43 -2.01
C ALA A 145 9.62 -2.36 -3.22
N ILE A 146 8.70 -3.32 -3.45
CA ILE A 146 8.75 -4.22 -4.61
C ILE A 146 8.56 -3.44 -5.93
N CYS A 147 7.56 -2.57 -6.02
CA CYS A 147 7.33 -1.73 -7.21
C CYS A 147 8.53 -0.80 -7.49
N LYS A 148 9.11 -0.23 -6.45
CA LYS A 148 10.30 0.62 -6.54
C LYS A 148 11.53 -0.16 -7.02
N ALA A 149 11.76 -1.38 -6.52
CA ALA A 149 12.81 -2.27 -6.99
C ALA A 149 12.64 -2.64 -8.48
N TYR A 150 11.42 -3.01 -8.88
CA TYR A 150 11.09 -3.29 -10.29
C TYR A 150 11.40 -2.09 -11.20
N TYR A 151 10.93 -0.91 -10.81
CA TYR A 151 11.18 0.31 -11.56
C TYR A 151 12.67 0.65 -11.63
N ALA A 152 13.43 0.51 -10.54
CA ALA A 152 14.83 0.92 -10.45
C ALA A 152 15.71 0.25 -11.50
N GLN A 153 15.54 -1.06 -11.69
CA GLN A 153 16.31 -1.84 -12.67
C GLN A 153 15.76 -1.76 -14.11
N ALA A 154 14.52 -1.30 -14.30
CA ALA A 154 13.92 -1.24 -15.63
C ALA A 154 14.67 -0.25 -16.53
N ARG A 155 15.01 -0.67 -17.75
CA ARG A 155 15.65 0.19 -18.76
C ARG A 155 14.67 1.23 -19.31
N ASN A 156 13.44 0.80 -19.58
CA ASN A 156 12.37 1.68 -20.05
C ASN A 156 11.43 2.04 -18.89
N LYS A 157 11.62 3.24 -18.31
CA LYS A 157 10.84 3.71 -17.17
C LYS A 157 9.35 3.90 -17.49
N ARG A 158 9.01 4.31 -18.71
CA ARG A 158 7.61 4.48 -19.12
C ARG A 158 6.89 3.14 -19.19
N GLN A 159 7.57 2.14 -19.73
CA GLN A 159 7.05 0.78 -19.78
C GLN A 159 6.87 0.22 -18.35
N ALA A 160 7.84 0.43 -17.48
CA ALA A 160 7.75 -0.02 -16.09
C ALA A 160 6.58 0.61 -15.33
N ILE A 161 6.32 1.92 -15.52
CA ILE A 161 5.15 2.60 -14.93
C ILE A 161 3.84 1.96 -15.43
N LYS A 162 3.75 1.70 -16.73
CA LYS A 162 2.57 1.04 -17.33
C LYS A 162 2.36 -0.36 -16.75
N GLU A 163 3.42 -1.15 -16.64
CA GLU A 163 3.40 -2.51 -16.08
C GLU A 163 3.04 -2.52 -14.61
N ILE A 164 3.53 -1.54 -13.83
CA ILE A 164 3.15 -1.37 -12.43
C ILE A 164 1.65 -1.10 -12.34
N ILE A 165 1.12 -0.09 -13.05
CA ILE A 165 -0.28 0.35 -12.94
C ILE A 165 -1.27 -0.71 -13.45
N GLU A 166 -0.95 -1.36 -14.57
CA GLU A 166 -1.86 -2.29 -15.24
C GLU A 166 -1.69 -3.76 -14.81
N LEU A 167 -0.87 -4.02 -13.78
CA LEU A 167 -0.66 -5.37 -13.27
C LEU A 167 -1.99 -6.04 -12.92
N LYS A 168 -2.14 -7.31 -13.29
CA LYS A 168 -3.28 -8.13 -12.88
C LYS A 168 -3.10 -8.56 -11.42
N TYR A 169 -3.39 -7.66 -10.48
CA TYR A 169 -3.12 -7.89 -9.05
C TYR A 169 -3.89 -9.08 -8.46
N ALA A 170 -5.04 -9.45 -9.04
CA ALA A 170 -5.83 -10.62 -8.65
C ALA A 170 -5.35 -11.95 -9.27
N ASP A 171 -4.34 -11.91 -10.16
CA ASP A 171 -3.74 -13.10 -10.76
C ASP A 171 -2.45 -13.46 -9.99
N PRO A 172 -2.44 -14.56 -9.21
CA PRO A 172 -1.24 -14.98 -8.47
C PRO A 172 -0.04 -15.24 -9.37
N ALA A 173 -0.26 -15.77 -10.58
CA ALA A 173 0.85 -16.03 -11.51
C ALA A 173 1.45 -14.72 -12.03
N ALA A 174 0.61 -13.71 -12.31
CA ALA A 174 1.08 -12.40 -12.73
C ALA A 174 1.84 -11.67 -11.62
N THR A 175 1.32 -11.65 -10.40
CA THR A 175 1.96 -10.99 -9.24
C THR A 175 3.26 -11.68 -8.83
N GLU A 176 3.32 -13.01 -8.83
CA GLU A 176 4.56 -13.76 -8.60
C GLU A 176 5.60 -13.53 -9.70
N SER A 177 5.17 -13.45 -10.96
CA SER A 177 6.06 -13.12 -12.08
C SER A 177 6.63 -11.71 -11.94
N PHE A 178 5.79 -10.74 -11.60
CA PHE A 178 6.20 -9.36 -11.33
C PHE A 178 7.20 -9.30 -10.16
N LEU A 179 6.92 -10.00 -9.05
CA LEU A 179 7.82 -10.09 -7.90
C LEU A 179 9.18 -10.68 -8.29
N ARG A 180 9.20 -11.76 -9.08
CA ARG A 180 10.46 -12.36 -9.55
C ARG A 180 11.23 -11.38 -10.41
N GLN A 181 10.54 -10.74 -11.35
CA GLN A 181 11.15 -9.77 -12.23
C GLN A 181 11.71 -8.62 -11.44
N SER A 182 11.05 -8.13 -10.37
CA SER A 182 11.48 -6.99 -9.56
C SER A 182 12.86 -7.13 -8.92
N GLY A 183 13.37 -8.37 -8.79
CA GLY A 183 14.63 -8.64 -8.13
C GLY A 183 14.60 -8.42 -6.61
N TYR A 184 13.43 -8.18 -6.00
CA TYR A 184 13.31 -7.88 -4.58
C TYR A 184 13.68 -9.07 -3.67
N TYR A 185 13.38 -10.30 -4.13
CA TYR A 185 13.81 -11.56 -3.52
C TYR A 185 14.73 -12.33 -4.49
N PRO A 186 16.01 -11.97 -4.63
CA PRO A 186 16.94 -12.63 -5.55
C PRO A 186 17.16 -14.11 -5.20
N GLU A 187 17.02 -14.48 -3.92
CA GLU A 187 17.08 -15.86 -3.42
C GLU A 187 15.81 -16.69 -3.73
N GLY A 188 14.73 -16.04 -4.20
CA GLY A 188 13.43 -16.68 -4.38
C GLY A 188 12.63 -16.83 -3.08
N TRP A 189 11.56 -17.61 -3.14
CA TRP A 189 10.66 -17.90 -2.01
C TRP A 189 10.07 -19.30 -2.18
N ASP A 190 9.71 -19.92 -1.06
CA ASP A 190 9.05 -21.23 -1.04
C ASP A 190 7.53 -21.09 -1.25
N LYS A 191 6.94 -22.03 -2.00
CA LYS A 191 5.49 -22.06 -2.27
C LYS A 191 4.69 -22.94 -1.28
N ALA A 192 5.34 -23.54 -0.30
CA ALA A 192 4.67 -24.35 0.73
C ALA A 192 4.18 -23.42 1.85
N THR A 193 2.91 -23.32 2.24
CA THR A 193 1.75 -24.19 2.14
C THR A 193 0.48 -23.35 1.95
N ARG A 194 -0.39 -23.74 1.02
CA ARG A 194 -1.80 -23.30 1.01
C ARG A 194 -2.49 -24.10 2.12
N PRO A 195 -2.97 -23.51 3.23
CA PRO A 195 -3.95 -24.22 4.05
C PRO A 195 -5.17 -24.47 3.13
N PRO A 196 -5.79 -25.67 3.16
CA PRO A 196 -6.97 -25.91 2.36
C PRO A 196 -8.03 -24.88 2.73
N VAL A 197 -8.55 -24.17 1.72
CA VAL A 197 -9.71 -23.31 1.86
C VAL A 197 -10.87 -24.21 2.31
N GLY A 198 -11.24 -24.09 3.58
CA GLY A 198 -12.44 -24.75 4.10
C GLY A 198 -13.65 -24.23 3.35
N ARG A 199 -14.45 -25.16 2.81
CA ARG A 199 -15.80 -24.88 2.31
C ARG A 199 -16.75 -24.59 3.47
#